data_AF-A0AAU9TYL8-F1
#
_entry.id   AF-A0AAU9TYL8-F1
#
_cell.length_a   1.000
_cell.length_b   1.000
_cell.length_c   1.000
_cell.angle_alpha   90.00
_cell.angle_beta   90.00
_cell.angle_gamma   90.00
#
_symmetry.space_group_name_H-M   'P 1'
#
loop_
_entity.id
_entity.type
_entity.pdbx_description
1 polymer ?
#
loop_
_entity_poly.entity_id
_entity_poly.type
_entity_poly.pdbx_seq_one_letter_code
_entity_poly.pdbx_strand_id
1 'polypeptide(L)'
;MAVGGQRPPPDYTKGIFQTLGFKEFHEYLMLPPDKKDSEDGKKLLQESIENMKMATRRYARRQNKMVKSRFLDHPTREIPLIFELNTTNLSQWDIEVKEKAINIINSFITNSPCQYEHLKSNVCQEKSNLNAHSSNYCKDCERLIIGDKEFSIHLSSHKHMRVLKAKKRLAKLAEMKKDEDTKQTE
;
A
#
# COMPACT_ATOMS: atom_id res chain seq x y z
N MET A 1 17.51 -29.01 35.79
CA MET A 1 16.24 -29.04 35.04
C MET A 1 15.81 -27.59 34.82
N ALA A 2 16.09 -27.02 33.64
CA ALA A 2 15.70 -25.65 33.33
C ALA A 2 14.25 -25.66 32.83
N VAL A 3 13.38 -24.99 33.57
CA VAL A 3 11.95 -24.82 33.27
C VAL A 3 11.82 -24.08 31.93
N GLY A 4 11.10 -24.68 30.99
CA GLY A 4 10.84 -24.14 29.66
C GLY A 4 10.03 -22.85 29.75
N GLY A 5 10.72 -21.71 29.72
CA GLY A 5 10.09 -20.42 29.46
C GLY A 5 9.66 -20.36 28.01
N GLN A 6 8.36 -20.37 27.74
CA GLN A 6 7.81 -20.08 26.42
C GLN A 6 8.28 -18.68 26.01
N ARG A 7 9.15 -18.59 24.99
CA ARG A 7 9.51 -17.31 24.40
C ARG A 7 8.24 -16.66 23.84
N PRO A 8 8.08 -15.33 23.97
CA PRO A 8 6.95 -14.64 23.38
C PRO A 8 6.89 -14.92 21.88
N PRO A 9 5.68 -14.95 21.28
CA PRO A 9 5.53 -15.19 19.86
C PRO A 9 6.37 -14.18 19.05
N PRO A 10 6.98 -14.60 17.94
CA PRO A 10 7.84 -13.73 17.14
C PRO A 10 7.08 -12.49 16.66
N ASP A 11 7.70 -11.32 16.83
CA ASP A 11 7.17 -10.03 16.37
C ASP A 11 7.52 -9.83 14.90
N TYR A 12 6.58 -10.13 14.00
CA TYR A 12 6.72 -9.96 12.54
C TYR A 12 6.78 -8.51 12.07
N THR A 13 6.78 -7.54 12.99
CA THR A 13 6.93 -6.13 12.68
C THR A 13 8.37 -5.63 12.88
N LYS A 14 9.33 -6.48 13.26
CA LYS A 14 10.70 -6.06 13.57
C LYS A 14 11.77 -6.94 12.94
N GLY A 15 12.85 -6.30 12.48
CA GLY A 15 14.08 -6.96 12.04
C GLY A 15 13.87 -8.00 10.94
N ILE A 16 14.60 -9.11 11.03
CA ILE A 16 14.60 -10.18 10.03
C ILE A 16 13.22 -10.84 9.86
N PHE A 17 12.34 -10.75 10.85
CA PHE A 17 10.98 -11.31 10.80
C PHE A 17 10.03 -10.55 9.85
N GLN A 18 10.42 -9.36 9.37
CA GLN A 18 9.71 -8.65 8.31
C GLN A 18 9.99 -9.19 6.91
N THR A 19 10.97 -10.08 6.75
CA THR A 19 11.36 -10.67 5.46
C THR A 19 10.22 -11.48 4.85
N LEU A 20 9.99 -11.29 3.54
CA LEU A 20 9.02 -12.07 2.78
C LEU A 20 9.44 -13.54 2.76
N GLY A 21 8.52 -14.44 3.10
CA GLY A 21 8.76 -15.88 3.15
C GLY A 21 9.02 -16.42 4.54
N PHE A 22 9.22 -15.58 5.57
CA PHE A 22 9.31 -16.09 6.94
C PHE A 22 7.94 -16.18 7.61
N LYS A 23 7.21 -15.06 7.69
CA LYS A 23 5.88 -15.02 8.29
C LYS A 23 4.86 -15.86 7.51
N GLU A 24 4.98 -15.94 6.19
CA GLU A 24 4.07 -16.73 5.34
C GLU A 24 4.23 -18.24 5.56
N PHE A 25 5.43 -18.68 5.95
CA PHE A 25 5.74 -20.09 6.21
C PHE A 25 5.72 -20.44 7.69
N HIS A 26 5.48 -19.48 8.59
CA HIS A 26 5.61 -19.71 10.03
C HIS A 26 4.79 -20.91 10.50
N GLU A 27 3.50 -20.96 10.15
CA GLU A 27 2.62 -22.03 10.59
C GLU A 27 3.11 -23.41 10.11
N TYR A 28 3.54 -23.51 8.85
CA TYR A 28 4.13 -24.72 8.30
C TYR A 28 5.45 -25.11 8.99
N LEU A 29 6.32 -24.13 9.26
CA LEU A 29 7.61 -24.38 9.91
C LEU A 29 7.45 -24.83 11.36
N MET A 30 6.39 -24.39 12.04
CA MET A 30 6.05 -24.76 13.42
C MET A 30 5.34 -26.12 13.53
N LEU A 31 4.96 -26.76 12.42
CA LEU A 31 4.43 -28.11 12.46
C LEU A 31 5.49 -29.11 12.95
N PRO A 32 5.10 -30.10 13.78
CA PRO A 32 5.95 -31.24 14.10
C PRO A 32 6.43 -31.94 12.82
N PRO A 33 7.65 -32.51 12.79
CA PRO A 33 8.19 -33.19 11.60
C PRO A 33 7.23 -34.22 11.01
N ASP A 34 6.61 -35.05 11.85
CA ASP A 34 5.70 -36.12 11.45
C ASP A 34 4.42 -35.62 10.76
N LYS A 35 4.06 -34.35 10.99
CA LYS A 35 2.87 -33.71 10.38
C LYS A 35 3.18 -32.94 9.11
N LYS A 36 4.45 -32.70 8.77
CA LYS A 36 4.81 -31.94 7.56
C LYS A 36 4.45 -32.70 6.28
N ASP A 37 4.60 -34.03 6.29
CA ASP A 37 4.28 -34.89 5.15
C ASP A 37 2.82 -35.35 5.10
N SER A 38 2.04 -35.00 6.13
CA SER A 38 0.58 -35.21 6.12
C SER A 38 -0.09 -34.37 5.04
N GLU A 39 -1.31 -34.75 4.65
CA GLU A 39 -2.10 -33.98 3.68
C GLU A 39 -2.36 -32.55 4.14
N ASP A 40 -2.61 -32.34 5.43
CA ASP A 40 -2.76 -30.99 6.01
C ASP A 40 -1.45 -30.19 5.95
N GLY A 41 -0.31 -30.85 6.20
CA GLY A 41 1.01 -30.23 6.12
C GLY A 41 1.37 -29.78 4.70
N LYS A 42 1.10 -30.62 3.70
CA LYS A 42 1.28 -30.26 2.27
C LYS A 42 0.35 -29.13 1.85
N LYS A 43 -0.90 -29.15 2.30
CA LYS A 43 -1.86 -28.08 2.04
C LYS A 43 -1.39 -26.75 2.62
N LEU A 44 -0.92 -26.76 3.86
CA LEU A 44 -0.38 -25.56 4.52
C LEU A 44 0.87 -25.05 3.82
N LEU A 45 1.77 -25.93 3.37
CA LEU A 45 2.93 -25.56 2.56
C LEU A 45 2.52 -24.84 1.27
N GLN A 46 1.54 -25.40 0.55
CA GLN A 46 1.06 -24.81 -0.69
C GLN A 46 0.44 -23.42 -0.45
N GLU A 47 -0.33 -23.27 0.63
CA GLU A 47 -0.89 -21.99 1.04
C GLU A 47 0.21 -20.97 1.39
N SER A 48 1.24 -21.39 2.15
CA SER A 48 2.41 -20.56 2.46
C SER A 48 3.12 -20.06 1.19
N ILE A 49 3.30 -20.92 0.19
CA ILE A 49 3.91 -20.56 -1.11
C ILE A 49 3.05 -19.52 -1.83
N GLU A 50 1.73 -19.72 -1.91
CA GLU A 50 0.85 -18.77 -2.59
C GLU A 50 0.77 -17.42 -1.87
N ASN A 51 0.76 -17.44 -0.53
CA ASN A 51 0.83 -16.23 0.28
C ASN A 51 2.15 -15.47 0.05
N MET A 52 3.29 -16.17 -0.01
CA MET A 52 4.58 -15.55 -0.33
C MET A 52 4.60 -14.93 -1.73
N LYS A 53 4.10 -15.64 -2.75
CA LYS A 53 3.98 -15.10 -4.11
C LYS A 53 3.09 -13.85 -4.13
N MET A 54 1.97 -13.87 -3.40
CA MET A 54 1.07 -12.74 -3.30
C MET A 54 1.73 -11.54 -2.62
N ALA A 55 2.43 -11.76 -1.51
CA ALA A 55 3.16 -10.73 -0.79
C ALA A 55 4.27 -10.11 -1.67
N THR A 56 4.98 -10.93 -2.44
CA THR A 56 6.01 -10.49 -3.41
C THR A 56 5.42 -9.61 -4.51
N ARG A 57 4.27 -9.99 -5.10
CA ARG A 57 3.57 -9.16 -6.09
C ARG A 57 3.14 -7.80 -5.49
N ARG A 58 2.60 -7.81 -4.26
CA ARG A 58 2.21 -6.58 -3.55
C ARG A 58 3.43 -5.70 -3.28
N TYR A 59 4.55 -6.30 -2.90
CA TYR A 59 5.82 -5.60 -2.66
C TYR A 59 6.34 -4.91 -3.92
N ALA A 60 6.43 -5.62 -5.05
CA ALA A 60 6.85 -5.05 -6.33
C ALA A 60 5.95 -3.87 -6.76
N ARG A 61 4.62 -4.01 -6.63
CA ARG A 61 3.66 -2.91 -6.89
C ARG A 61 3.91 -1.70 -5.99
N ARG A 62 4.20 -1.94 -4.70
CA ARG A 62 4.50 -0.88 -3.74
C ARG A 62 5.83 -0.19 -4.06
N GLN A 63 6.86 -0.92 -4.46
CA GLN A 63 8.14 -0.34 -4.91
C GLN A 63 7.93 0.57 -6.11
N ASN A 64 7.22 0.09 -7.15
CA ASN A 64 6.93 0.90 -8.33
C ASN A 64 6.14 2.17 -7.97
N LYS A 65 5.13 2.05 -7.09
CA LYS A 65 4.38 3.22 -6.60
C LYS A 65 5.27 4.18 -5.82
N MET A 66 6.14 3.67 -4.95
CA MET A 66 7.07 4.49 -4.15
C MET A 66 8.08 5.23 -5.02
N VAL A 67 8.68 4.57 -6.01
CA VAL A 67 9.65 5.19 -6.93
C VAL A 67 8.96 6.31 -7.72
N LYS A 68 7.81 6.01 -8.35
CA LYS A 68 7.04 7.03 -9.09
C LYS A 68 6.62 8.20 -8.19
N SER A 69 6.06 7.92 -7.02
CA SER A 69 5.60 8.96 -6.12
C SER A 69 6.73 9.82 -5.55
N ARG A 70 7.89 9.22 -5.26
CA ARG A 70 9.03 9.91 -4.63
C ARG A 70 9.80 10.76 -5.63
N PHE A 71 9.88 10.32 -6.88
CA PHE A 71 10.76 10.92 -7.87
C PHE A 71 10.06 11.55 -9.07
N LEU A 72 8.84 11.18 -9.41
CA LEU A 72 8.15 11.69 -10.60
C LEU A 72 6.94 12.55 -10.26
N ASP A 73 6.26 12.29 -9.14
CA ASP A 73 4.97 12.95 -8.82
C ASP A 73 5.09 14.11 -7.82
N HIS A 74 6.30 14.48 -7.35
CA HIS A 74 6.45 15.49 -6.31
C HIS A 74 6.72 16.89 -6.89
N PRO A 75 5.87 17.91 -6.60
CA PRO A 75 5.91 19.21 -7.28
C PRO A 75 7.08 20.12 -6.87
N THR A 76 7.64 19.92 -5.68
CA THR A 76 8.52 20.92 -5.03
C THR A 76 9.94 20.40 -4.77
N ARG A 77 10.24 19.15 -5.12
CA ARG A 77 11.53 18.54 -4.84
C ARG A 77 12.39 18.52 -6.09
N GLU A 78 13.61 19.04 -5.98
CA GLU A 78 14.64 18.79 -6.98
C GLU A 78 14.91 17.28 -7.04
N ILE A 79 14.65 16.71 -8.20
CA ILE A 79 14.81 15.29 -8.48
C ILE A 79 16.04 15.10 -9.36
N PRO A 80 16.86 14.08 -9.09
CA PRO A 80 17.95 13.74 -9.99
C PRO A 80 17.37 13.32 -11.35
N LEU A 81 18.19 13.42 -12.40
CA LEU A 81 17.83 12.86 -13.70
C LEU A 81 17.67 11.34 -13.57
N ILE A 82 16.49 10.83 -13.92
CA ILE A 82 16.19 9.41 -13.86
C ILE A 82 15.99 8.89 -15.26
N PHE A 83 16.70 7.83 -15.60
CA PHE A 83 16.59 7.16 -16.90
C PHE A 83 15.92 5.81 -16.71
N GLU A 84 14.93 5.51 -17.54
CA GLU A 84 14.24 4.22 -17.52
C GLU A 84 15.03 3.17 -18.30
N LEU A 85 15.26 2.02 -17.69
CA LEU A 85 15.84 0.83 -18.33
C LEU A 85 14.74 -0.24 -18.42
N ASN A 86 14.44 -0.70 -19.64
CA ASN A 86 13.31 -1.59 -19.86
C ASN A 86 13.73 -3.05 -19.66
N THR A 87 13.22 -3.67 -18.58
CA THR A 87 13.50 -5.08 -18.25
C THR A 87 12.33 -6.02 -18.59
N THR A 88 11.39 -5.60 -19.45
CA THR A 88 10.18 -6.39 -19.75
C THR A 88 10.50 -7.64 -20.58
N ASN A 89 11.40 -7.52 -21.56
CA ASN A 89 11.85 -8.62 -22.40
C ASN A 89 13.31 -8.95 -22.11
N LEU A 90 13.55 -10.10 -21.48
CA LEU A 90 14.90 -10.53 -21.09
C LEU A 90 15.82 -10.79 -22.31
N SER A 91 15.26 -11.15 -23.46
CA SER A 91 16.04 -11.36 -24.68
C SER A 91 16.67 -10.06 -25.23
N GLN A 92 16.16 -8.90 -24.82
CA GLN A 92 16.67 -7.58 -25.22
C GLN A 92 17.53 -6.93 -24.13
N TRP A 93 17.88 -7.66 -23.06
CA TRP A 93 18.60 -7.14 -21.91
C TRP A 93 19.91 -6.43 -22.28
N ASP A 94 20.70 -7.03 -23.18
CA ASP A 94 21.99 -6.47 -23.56
C ASP A 94 21.86 -5.07 -24.16
N ILE A 95 20.82 -4.84 -24.97
CA ILE A 95 20.58 -3.57 -25.66
C ILE A 95 19.83 -2.58 -24.75
N GLU A 96 18.65 -2.96 -24.25
CA GLU A 96 17.71 -2.07 -23.55
C GLU A 96 18.15 -1.71 -22.11
N VAL A 97 19.03 -2.53 -21.52
CA VAL A 97 19.48 -2.36 -20.13
C VAL A 97 20.97 -2.13 -20.07
N LYS A 98 21.79 -3.09 -20.51
CA LYS A 98 23.24 -3.04 -20.30
C LYS A 98 23.91 -1.94 -21.12
N GLU A 99 23.78 -1.96 -22.45
CA GLU A 99 24.37 -0.96 -23.33
C GLU A 99 23.80 0.43 -23.05
N LYS A 100 22.49 0.53 -22.90
CA LYS A 100 21.81 1.78 -22.51
C LYS A 100 22.38 2.37 -21.22
N ALA A 101 22.52 1.56 -20.15
CA ALA A 101 23.06 2.03 -18.88
C ALA A 101 24.52 2.46 -19.00
N ILE A 102 25.36 1.68 -19.70
CA ILE A 102 26.77 2.03 -19.93
C ILE A 102 26.87 3.37 -20.66
N ASN A 103 26.08 3.59 -21.71
CA ASN A 103 26.07 4.83 -22.48
C ASN A 103 25.64 6.03 -21.63
N ILE A 104 24.62 5.87 -20.78
CA ILE A 104 24.18 6.92 -19.83
C ILE A 104 25.31 7.27 -18.86
N ILE A 105 25.94 6.26 -18.26
CA ILE A 105 27.03 6.45 -17.28
C ILE A 105 28.25 7.08 -17.96
N ASN A 106 28.63 6.63 -19.15
CA ASN A 106 29.74 7.20 -19.91
C ASN A 106 29.47 8.67 -20.24
N SER A 107 28.28 9.01 -20.72
CA SER A 107 27.90 10.40 -21.01
C SER A 107 28.00 11.29 -19.76
N PHE A 108 27.60 10.75 -18.60
CA PHE A 108 27.73 11.45 -17.32
C PHE A 108 29.20 11.65 -16.91
N ILE A 109 30.05 10.63 -17.06
CA ILE A 109 31.48 10.71 -16.71
C ILE A 109 32.23 11.67 -17.66
N THR A 110 31.93 11.65 -18.95
CA THR A 110 32.61 12.48 -19.97
C THR A 110 32.00 13.87 -20.13
N ASN A 111 30.98 14.22 -19.34
CA ASN A 111 30.18 15.45 -19.50
C ASN A 111 29.68 15.67 -20.94
N SER A 112 29.38 14.58 -21.64
CA SER A 112 28.85 14.61 -23.01
C SER A 112 27.31 14.54 -22.99
N PRO A 113 26.61 15.09 -24.00
CA PRO A 113 25.15 15.01 -24.05
C PRO A 113 24.70 13.56 -24.13
N CYS A 114 23.80 13.16 -23.23
CA CYS A 114 23.22 11.83 -23.23
C CYS A 114 22.21 11.70 -24.36
N GLN A 115 22.34 10.65 -25.18
CA GLN A 115 21.42 10.37 -26.29
C GLN A 115 20.01 9.93 -25.86
N TYR A 116 19.83 9.54 -24.59
CA TYR A 116 18.56 9.10 -24.05
C TYR A 116 17.88 10.21 -23.25
N GLU A 117 16.56 10.33 -23.38
CA GLU A 117 15.79 11.25 -22.55
C GLU A 117 15.61 10.70 -21.13
N HIS A 118 15.71 11.60 -20.15
CA HIS A 118 15.34 11.30 -18.77
C HIS A 118 13.81 11.36 -18.61
N LEU A 119 13.29 10.64 -17.62
CA LEU A 119 11.88 10.67 -17.25
C LEU A 119 11.47 12.07 -16.81
N LYS A 120 10.41 12.57 -17.43
CA LYS A 120 9.80 13.86 -17.07
C LYS A 120 8.92 13.68 -15.83
N SER A 121 8.93 14.68 -14.96
CA SER A 121 8.05 14.71 -13.80
C SER A 121 6.58 14.83 -14.25
N ASN A 122 5.71 14.00 -13.68
CA ASN A 122 4.27 13.98 -13.96
C ASN A 122 3.48 14.95 -13.08
N VAL A 123 4.10 16.06 -12.66
CA VAL A 123 3.44 17.09 -11.87
C VAL A 123 2.42 17.80 -12.74
N CYS A 124 1.22 17.24 -12.75
CA CYS A 124 0.04 17.91 -13.26
C CYS A 124 -0.25 19.10 -12.33
N GLN A 125 -0.32 20.32 -12.89
CA GLN A 125 -0.62 21.55 -12.16
C GLN A 125 -1.93 21.48 -11.34
N GLU A 126 -2.85 20.58 -11.69
CA GLU A 126 -4.08 20.35 -10.92
C GLU A 126 -3.83 19.63 -9.59
N LYS A 127 -2.82 18.73 -9.52
CA LYS A 127 -2.47 18.01 -8.27
C LYS A 127 -1.75 18.90 -7.26
N SER A 128 -1.12 20.00 -7.68
CA SER A 128 -0.46 20.95 -6.77
C SER A 128 -1.43 21.84 -5.98
N ASN A 129 -2.69 21.98 -6.42
CA ASN A 129 -3.69 22.80 -5.73
C ASN A 129 -4.36 22.10 -4.54
N LEU A 130 -4.24 20.78 -4.42
CA LEU A 130 -4.80 20.03 -3.30
C LEU A 130 -3.76 19.86 -2.21
N ASN A 131 -4.08 20.29 -0.98
CA ASN A 131 -3.16 20.14 0.13
C ASN A 131 -3.21 18.70 0.64
N ALA A 132 -2.18 17.91 0.33
CA ALA A 132 -2.04 16.53 0.79
C ALA A 132 -1.86 16.41 2.33
N HIS A 133 -1.55 17.49 3.02
CA HIS A 133 -1.34 17.54 4.47
C HIS A 133 -2.45 18.29 5.20
N SER A 134 -3.54 18.67 4.52
CA SER A 134 -4.70 19.26 5.20
C SER A 134 -5.31 18.26 6.17
N SER A 135 -5.87 18.77 7.27
CA SER A 135 -6.51 17.96 8.30
C SER A 135 -8.02 18.21 8.25
N ASN A 136 -8.76 17.29 7.67
CA ASN A 136 -10.21 17.39 7.48
C ASN A 136 -10.96 16.43 8.41
N TYR A 137 -11.91 16.95 9.20
CA TYR A 137 -12.71 16.12 10.11
C TYR A 137 -14.12 15.89 9.56
N CYS A 138 -14.51 14.63 9.38
CA CYS A 138 -15.89 14.28 9.02
C CYS A 138 -16.74 14.14 10.30
N LYS A 139 -17.73 15.03 10.47
CA LYS A 139 -18.67 14.99 11.60
C LYS A 139 -19.61 13.78 11.56
N ASP A 140 -19.94 13.28 10.38
CA ASP A 140 -20.86 12.14 10.24
C ASP A 140 -20.20 10.82 10.62
N CYS A 141 -18.95 10.63 10.18
CA CYS A 141 -18.18 9.41 10.42
C CYS A 141 -17.25 9.50 11.63
N GLU A 142 -17.20 10.65 12.31
CA GLU A 142 -16.36 10.93 13.47
C GLU A 142 -14.89 10.53 13.25
N ARG A 143 -14.35 10.96 12.11
CA ARG A 143 -13.01 10.57 11.68
C ARG A 143 -12.21 11.74 11.12
N LEU A 144 -10.95 11.81 11.53
CA LEU A 144 -9.93 12.67 10.94
C LEU A 144 -9.37 12.05 9.66
N ILE A 145 -9.31 12.83 8.60
CA ILE A 145 -8.84 12.45 7.27
C ILE A 145 -7.82 13.47 6.82
N ILE A 146 -6.63 12.98 6.50
CA ILE A 146 -5.51 13.82 6.05
C ILE A 146 -5.55 13.88 4.53
N GLY A 147 -5.51 15.10 3.98
CA GLY A 147 -5.51 15.39 2.55
C GLY A 147 -6.88 15.74 1.98
N ASP A 148 -6.93 16.78 1.15
CA ASP A 148 -8.18 17.26 0.52
C ASP A 148 -8.76 16.24 -0.47
N LYS A 149 -7.87 15.55 -1.18
CA LYS A 149 -8.24 14.50 -2.14
C LYS A 149 -8.87 13.32 -1.42
N GLU A 150 -8.23 12.85 -0.36
CA GLU A 150 -8.67 11.75 0.48
C GLU A 150 -10.00 12.07 1.15
N PHE A 151 -10.17 13.33 1.59
CA PHE A 151 -11.43 13.81 2.14
C PHE A 151 -12.56 13.83 1.10
N SER A 152 -12.29 14.30 -0.11
CA SER A 152 -13.26 14.29 -1.22
C SER A 152 -13.68 12.86 -1.62
N ILE A 153 -12.73 11.92 -1.66
CA ILE A 153 -13.01 10.50 -1.89
C ILE A 153 -13.84 9.93 -0.73
N HIS A 154 -13.55 10.32 0.51
CA HIS A 154 -14.33 9.88 1.66
C HIS A 154 -15.79 10.33 1.56
N LEU A 155 -16.05 11.59 1.24
CA LEU A 155 -17.41 12.14 1.13
C LEU A 155 -18.23 11.41 0.07
N SER A 156 -17.61 11.00 -1.04
CA SER A 156 -18.27 10.22 -2.11
C SER A 156 -18.32 8.71 -1.85
N SER A 157 -17.67 8.22 -0.79
CA SER A 157 -17.54 6.78 -0.55
C SER A 157 -18.85 6.12 -0.11
N HIS A 158 -19.06 4.88 -0.54
CA HIS A 158 -20.19 4.04 -0.08
C HIS A 158 -20.26 3.90 1.45
N LYS A 159 -19.12 3.98 2.15
CA LYS A 159 -19.11 3.92 3.62
C LYS A 159 -19.72 5.18 4.22
N HIS A 160 -19.31 6.36 3.74
CA HIS A 160 -19.88 7.64 4.18
C HIS A 160 -21.38 7.72 3.87
N MET A 161 -21.78 7.34 2.65
CA MET A 161 -23.20 7.28 2.26
C MET A 161 -24.05 6.37 3.17
N ARG A 162 -23.51 5.22 3.58
CA ARG A 162 -24.20 4.31 4.52
C ARG A 162 -24.40 4.94 5.90
N VAL A 163 -23.40 5.64 6.41
CA VAL A 163 -23.49 6.35 7.70
C VAL A 163 -24.56 7.43 7.64
N LEU A 164 -24.57 8.25 6.58
CA LEU A 164 -25.60 9.27 6.39
C LEU A 164 -27.01 8.66 6.35
N LYS A 165 -27.20 7.55 5.62
CA LYS A 165 -28.49 6.86 5.55
C LYS A 165 -28.94 6.33 6.91
N ALA A 166 -28.02 5.77 7.69
CA ALA A 166 -28.30 5.28 9.04
C ALA A 166 -28.71 6.43 9.99
N LYS A 167 -27.97 7.55 9.98
CA LYS A 167 -28.29 8.73 10.81
C LYS A 167 -29.65 9.31 10.45
N LYS A 168 -29.99 9.44 9.15
CA LYS A 168 -31.32 9.88 8.70
C LYS A 168 -32.44 8.97 9.19
N ARG A 169 -32.24 7.64 9.18
CA ARG A 169 -33.23 6.68 9.70
C ARG A 169 -33.43 6.84 11.22
N LEU A 170 -32.35 7.00 11.97
CA LEU A 170 -32.41 7.22 13.42
C LEU A 170 -33.10 8.53 13.77
N ALA A 171 -32.83 9.61 13.04
CA ALA A 171 -33.50 10.90 13.23
C ALA A 171 -35.01 10.78 13.01
N LYS A 172 -35.44 10.15 11.91
CA LYS A 172 -36.87 9.88 11.65
C LYS A 172 -37.54 9.06 12.76
N LEU A 173 -36.86 8.01 13.24
CA LEU A 173 -37.38 7.19 14.34
C LEU A 173 -37.49 7.97 15.65
N ALA A 174 -36.57 8.91 15.90
CA ALA A 174 -36.61 9.76 17.08
C ALA A 174 -37.72 10.82 16.99
N GLU A 175 -37.98 11.36 15.79
CA GLU A 175 -39.10 12.27 15.53
C GLU A 175 -40.44 11.56 15.75
N MET A 176 -40.62 10.37 15.18
CA MET A 176 -41.85 9.57 15.36
C MET A 176 -42.13 9.25 16.84
N LYS A 177 -41.10 8.96 17.64
CA LYS A 177 -41.25 8.73 19.08
C LYS A 177 -41.67 9.98 19.85
N LYS A 178 -41.12 11.14 19.50
CA LYS A 178 -41.52 12.42 20.12
C LYS A 178 -42.96 12.78 19.81
N ASP A 179 -43.42 12.51 18.59
CA ASP A 179 -44.80 12.75 18.18
C ASP A 179 -45.80 11.80 18.88
N GLU A 180 -45.36 10.59 19.25
CA GLU A 180 -46.14 9.64 20.07
C GLU A 180 -46.20 10.06 21.54
N ASP A 181 -45.07 10.48 22.13
CA ASP A 181 -44.99 10.93 23.53
C ASP A 181 -45.83 12.20 23.76
N THR A 182 -45.88 13.12 22.79
CA THR A 182 -46.65 14.37 22.89
C THR A 182 -48.17 14.14 22.85
N LYS A 183 -48.63 13.09 22.14
CA LYS A 183 -50.05 12.72 22.04
C LYS A 183 -50.57 11.92 23.23
N GLN A 184 -49.70 11.41 24.10
CA GLN A 184 -50.09 10.72 25.34
C GLN A 184 -50.16 11.65 26.57
N THR A 185 -49.67 12.89 26.44
CA THR A 185 -49.70 13.92 27.48
C THR A 185 -50.82 14.96 27.34
N GLU A 186 -51.67 14.84 26.32
CA GLU A 186 -52.96 15.55 26.19
C GLU A 186 -54.12 14.61 26.56
#